data_AF-E9AJG9-F1
#
_entry.id   AF-E9AJG9-F1
#
_cell.length_a   1.000
_cell.length_b   1.000
_cell.length_c   1.000
_cell.angle_alpha   90.00
_cell.angle_beta   90.00
_cell.angle_gamma   90.00
#
_symmetry.space_group_name_H-M   'P 1'
#
loop_
_entity.id
_entity.type
_entity.pdbx_description
1 polymer ?
#
loop_
_entity_poly.entity_id
_entity_poly.type
_entity_poly.pdbx_seq_one_letter_code
_entity_poly.pdbx_strand_id
1 'polypeptide(L)'
;MADPGIYGGLAARYGRRSGIEGEGGGGGRHQANDSRGGRARKQQQDPDENKRKPHLEPNNALGSGVPHTAGEPYGVTMRRRTDPPARHPNAMTFGMFGCPADPLAIPPLGPYPRARGRGGARMTFPVHQSPPLCQKPVAHDALNIWKPAEGTPDFLGRNDGTTLFHEFGHGLHGIPSNPKHSTLPGTNPARDLPEFPSQNNEHWGAHDAVLGNCALRYEKKGPIPRAPVDRTKAAGARRARFHTTEVARAAQLDL
;
A
#
# COMPACT_ATOMS: atom_id res chain seq x y z
N MET A 1 -23.93 48.16 -24.10
CA MET A 1 -24.59 46.85 -23.93
C MET A 1 -23.91 46.10 -22.80
N ALA A 2 -24.65 45.92 -21.70
CA ALA A 2 -24.54 44.97 -20.58
C ALA A 2 -23.19 44.69 -19.87
N ASP A 3 -23.07 45.37 -18.73
CA ASP A 3 -22.50 45.09 -17.39
C ASP A 3 -22.34 43.60 -16.94
N PRO A 4 -21.31 43.23 -16.15
CA PRO A 4 -21.10 41.88 -15.62
C PRO A 4 -21.75 41.74 -14.23
N GLY A 5 -22.80 40.92 -14.14
CA GLY A 5 -23.40 40.62 -12.85
C GLY A 5 -24.39 39.48 -12.91
N ILE A 6 -23.94 38.22 -12.84
CA ILE A 6 -24.79 37.12 -12.37
C ILE A 6 -23.95 36.13 -11.55
N TYR A 7 -24.47 35.82 -10.35
CA TYR A 7 -24.07 34.79 -9.37
C TYR A 7 -23.28 35.25 -8.14
N GLY A 8 -23.93 36.11 -7.34
CA GLY A 8 -23.80 36.12 -5.88
C GLY A 8 -25.11 35.67 -5.22
N GLY A 9 -25.01 34.80 -4.20
CA GLY A 9 -25.93 34.77 -3.05
C GLY A 9 -27.14 33.83 -3.09
N LEU A 10 -26.98 32.60 -2.60
CA LEU A 10 -28.09 31.81 -2.04
C LEU A 10 -27.59 30.79 -1.00
N ALA A 11 -27.37 31.27 0.23
CA ALA A 11 -27.34 30.42 1.43
C ALA A 11 -27.54 31.29 2.69
N ALA A 12 -28.74 31.84 2.86
CA ALA A 12 -29.16 32.40 4.12
C ALA A 12 -30.68 32.18 4.27
N ARG A 13 -31.04 31.13 5.01
CA ARG A 13 -32.26 30.98 5.82
C ARG A 13 -32.40 29.51 6.20
N TYR A 14 -32.05 29.18 7.44
CA TYR A 14 -32.85 28.38 8.37
C TYR A 14 -32.11 28.35 9.71
N GLY A 15 -32.09 29.51 10.37
CA GLY A 15 -31.79 29.63 11.78
C GLY A 15 -33.08 30.04 12.48
N ARG A 16 -33.81 29.09 13.06
CA ARG A 16 -34.77 29.39 14.12
C ARG A 16 -34.83 28.23 15.11
N ARG A 17 -34.51 28.58 16.34
CA ARG A 17 -34.48 27.73 17.54
C ARG A 17 -35.89 27.18 17.82
N SER A 18 -35.96 25.93 18.24
CA SER A 18 -36.90 25.47 19.26
C SER A 18 -36.07 24.79 20.34
N GLY A 19 -36.15 25.36 21.55
CA GLY A 19 -35.50 24.82 22.74
C GLY A 19 -36.24 23.58 23.24
N ILE A 20 -35.47 22.58 23.63
CA ILE A 20 -35.81 21.70 24.75
C ILE A 20 -34.53 21.64 25.58
N GLU A 21 -34.63 22.17 26.80
CA GLU A 21 -33.62 22.08 27.83
C GLU A 21 -33.59 20.64 28.36
N GLY A 22 -32.38 20.06 28.40
CA GLY A 22 -32.09 18.78 29.03
C GLY A 22 -30.69 18.85 29.60
N GLU A 23 -30.62 18.79 30.93
CA GLU A 23 -29.44 18.99 31.76
C GLU A 23 -28.34 17.93 31.54
N GLY A 24 -27.08 18.34 31.76
CA GLY A 24 -26.07 17.48 32.38
C GLY A 24 -25.32 16.48 31.51
N GLY A 25 -24.25 16.93 30.86
CA GLY A 25 -23.20 16.04 30.34
C GLY A 25 -22.22 16.77 29.44
N GLY A 26 -21.03 17.08 29.94
CA GLY A 26 -19.94 17.73 29.21
C GLY A 26 -19.38 16.87 28.07
N GLY A 27 -20.14 16.70 27.00
CA GLY A 27 -19.69 16.11 25.75
C GLY A 27 -19.27 17.20 24.77
N GLY A 28 -17.99 17.55 24.76
CA GLY A 28 -17.44 18.42 23.71
C GLY A 28 -17.72 17.82 22.33
N ARG A 29 -18.49 18.53 21.50
CA ARG A 29 -18.69 18.16 20.09
C ARG A 29 -17.37 18.40 19.35
N HIS A 30 -16.63 17.33 19.11
CA HIS A 30 -15.36 17.37 18.39
C HIS A 30 -15.60 17.28 16.88
N GLN A 31 -15.12 18.27 16.13
CA GLN A 31 -15.09 18.22 14.66
C GLN A 31 -13.91 17.37 14.18
N ALA A 32 -14.03 16.77 13.00
CA ALA A 32 -13.03 15.88 12.41
C ALA A 32 -11.61 16.49 12.27
N ASN A 33 -11.49 17.82 12.29
CA ASN A 33 -10.23 18.57 12.19
C ASN A 33 -9.71 19.12 13.52
N ASP A 34 -10.26 18.71 14.66
CA ASP A 34 -9.78 19.18 15.96
C ASP A 34 -8.29 18.80 16.16
N SER A 35 -7.54 19.74 16.73
CA SER A 35 -6.15 19.67 17.18
C SER A 35 -5.76 18.38 17.91
N ARG A 36 -6.72 17.64 18.48
CA ARG A 36 -6.50 16.30 19.07
C ARG A 36 -6.28 15.21 18.04
N GLY A 37 -6.93 15.25 16.87
CA GLY A 37 -6.62 14.36 15.74
C GLY A 37 -5.22 14.61 15.18
N GLY A 38 -4.80 15.87 15.11
CA GLY A 38 -3.42 16.26 14.80
C GLY A 38 -2.41 15.85 15.88
N ARG A 39 -2.77 15.98 17.17
CA ARG A 39 -1.94 15.51 18.31
C ARG A 39 -1.88 13.98 18.36
N ALA A 40 -2.97 13.27 18.07
CA ALA A 40 -3.00 11.81 17.98
C ALA A 40 -2.14 11.34 16.80
N ARG A 41 -2.20 11.99 15.63
CA ARG A 41 -1.29 11.73 14.50
C ARG A 41 0.17 12.00 14.85
N LYS A 42 0.48 13.08 15.58
CA LYS A 42 1.85 13.34 16.10
C LYS A 42 2.31 12.32 17.14
N GLN A 43 1.42 11.87 18.03
CA GLN A 43 1.71 10.84 19.04
C GLN A 43 1.85 9.42 18.44
N GLN A 44 1.36 9.21 17.21
CA GLN A 44 1.52 7.97 16.44
C GLN A 44 2.75 7.98 15.52
N GLN A 45 3.49 9.09 15.45
CA GLN A 45 4.71 9.14 14.68
C GLN A 45 5.70 8.14 15.26
N ASP A 46 6.33 7.42 14.35
CA ASP A 46 7.27 6.40 14.73
C ASP A 46 8.58 7.06 15.20
N PRO A 47 8.95 6.90 16.47
CA PRO A 47 10.05 7.67 17.07
C PRO A 47 11.41 7.35 16.44
N ASP A 48 11.52 6.24 15.72
CA ASP A 48 12.75 5.81 15.05
C ASP A 48 12.66 5.89 13.52
N GLU A 49 11.62 6.52 12.96
CA GLU A 49 11.45 6.63 11.50
C GLU A 49 12.69 7.22 10.81
N ASN A 50 13.26 8.29 11.39
CA ASN A 50 14.46 8.94 10.86
C ASN A 50 15.71 8.03 10.89
N LYS A 51 15.77 7.07 11.81
CA LYS A 51 16.88 6.11 11.89
C LYS A 51 16.72 4.95 10.91
N ARG A 52 15.47 4.59 10.59
CA ARG A 52 15.16 3.50 9.66
C ARG A 52 15.16 3.93 8.21
N LYS A 53 14.57 5.08 7.88
CA LYS A 53 14.42 5.60 6.52
C LYS A 53 15.67 5.45 5.65
N PRO A 54 16.89 5.79 6.11
CA PRO A 54 18.11 5.63 5.31
C PRO A 54 18.43 4.21 4.83
N HIS A 55 17.72 3.20 5.34
CA HIS A 55 17.87 1.79 5.00
C HIS A 55 16.74 1.27 4.11
N LEU A 56 15.64 2.02 3.96
CA LEU A 56 14.42 1.57 3.28
C LEU A 56 14.33 2.19 1.88
N GLU A 57 15.34 1.96 1.05
CA GLU A 57 15.36 2.47 -0.31
C GLU A 57 14.40 1.64 -1.20
N PRO A 58 13.54 2.29 -2.04
CA PRO A 58 12.53 1.59 -2.82
C PRO A 58 13.08 0.52 -3.77
N ASN A 59 14.22 0.76 -4.43
CA ASN A 59 14.80 -0.21 -5.36
C ASN A 59 15.33 -1.46 -4.64
N ASN A 60 15.86 -1.34 -3.43
CA ASN A 60 16.21 -2.49 -2.60
C ASN A 60 14.95 -3.28 -2.18
N ALA A 61 13.90 -2.59 -1.76
CA ALA A 61 12.64 -3.22 -1.37
C ALA A 61 12.00 -3.98 -2.54
N LEU A 62 11.95 -3.36 -3.73
CA LEU A 62 11.41 -3.96 -4.96
C LEU A 62 12.33 -5.03 -5.56
N GLY A 63 13.65 -4.79 -5.55
CA GLY A 63 14.63 -5.61 -6.25
C GLY A 63 15.14 -6.80 -5.44
N SER A 64 15.09 -6.73 -4.11
CA SER A 64 15.58 -7.77 -3.21
C SER A 64 14.52 -8.22 -2.21
N GLY A 65 13.74 -7.30 -1.64
CA GLY A 65 12.73 -7.63 -0.62
C GLY A 65 11.58 -8.45 -1.19
N VAL A 66 10.88 -7.89 -2.18
CA VAL A 66 9.75 -8.54 -2.86
C VAL A 66 10.12 -9.92 -3.44
N PRO A 67 11.23 -10.07 -4.21
CA PRO A 67 11.70 -11.39 -4.66
C PRO A 67 11.99 -12.37 -3.53
N HIS A 68 12.59 -11.92 -2.44
CA HIS A 68 12.91 -12.81 -1.31
C HIS A 68 11.64 -13.30 -0.59
N THR A 69 10.65 -12.43 -0.42
CA THR A 69 9.32 -12.81 0.10
C THR A 69 8.59 -13.78 -0.83
N ALA A 70 8.81 -13.72 -2.14
CA ALA A 70 8.26 -14.70 -3.08
C ALA A 70 8.98 -16.05 -2.99
N GLY A 71 10.31 -16.02 -2.82
CA GLY A 71 11.16 -17.20 -2.85
C GLY A 71 11.08 -18.06 -1.60
N GLU A 72 11.29 -17.47 -0.42
CA GLU A 72 11.43 -18.21 0.84
C GLU A 72 10.17 -19.03 1.21
N PRO A 73 8.98 -18.41 1.37
CA PRO A 73 7.78 -19.16 1.74
C PRO A 73 7.10 -19.90 0.59
N TYR A 74 7.26 -19.47 -0.68
CA TYR A 74 6.45 -20.00 -1.80
C TYR A 74 7.28 -20.69 -2.89
N GLY A 75 8.61 -20.69 -2.82
CA GLY A 75 9.47 -21.27 -3.85
C GLY A 75 9.37 -20.57 -5.21
N VAL A 76 8.87 -19.33 -5.25
CA VAL A 76 8.71 -18.56 -6.49
C VAL A 76 9.97 -17.76 -6.76
N THR A 77 10.55 -17.94 -7.94
CA THR A 77 11.69 -17.15 -8.38
C THR A 77 11.22 -15.91 -9.13
N MET A 78 11.72 -14.73 -8.76
CA MET A 78 11.49 -13.49 -9.50
C MET A 78 12.78 -13.01 -10.17
N ARG A 79 12.71 -12.66 -11.46
CA ARG A 79 13.85 -12.12 -12.21
C ARG A 79 13.47 -10.82 -12.87
N ARG A 80 14.27 -9.76 -12.67
CA ARG A 80 14.06 -8.49 -13.37
C ARG A 80 14.21 -8.70 -14.88
N ARG A 81 13.32 -8.09 -15.65
CA ARG A 81 13.31 -8.08 -17.12
C ARG A 81 13.37 -6.66 -17.64
N THR A 82 14.17 -6.45 -18.66
CA THR A 82 14.34 -5.16 -19.35
C THR A 82 14.02 -5.26 -20.83
N ASP A 83 13.73 -6.46 -21.32
CA ASP A 83 13.42 -6.74 -22.71
C ASP A 83 11.96 -6.38 -23.13
N PRO A 84 10.93 -6.38 -22.25
CA PRO A 84 9.61 -5.88 -22.62
C PRO A 84 9.58 -4.34 -22.53
N PRO A 85 8.72 -3.69 -23.34
CA PRO A 85 8.54 -2.24 -23.25
C PRO A 85 8.01 -1.83 -21.86
N ALA A 86 8.74 -0.94 -21.20
CA ALA A 86 8.30 -0.39 -19.92
C ALA A 86 7.13 0.58 -20.15
N ARG A 87 6.02 0.41 -19.41
CA ARG A 87 4.87 1.33 -19.47
C ARG A 87 5.17 2.72 -18.91
N HIS A 88 6.25 2.86 -18.15
CA HIS A 88 6.74 4.10 -17.57
C HIS A 88 8.25 3.99 -17.29
N PRO A 89 9.05 5.06 -17.42
CA PRO A 89 10.50 5.00 -17.21
C PRO A 89 10.93 4.47 -15.83
N ASN A 90 10.11 4.70 -14.81
CA ASN A 90 10.38 4.27 -13.43
C ASN A 90 9.72 2.93 -13.06
N ALA A 91 9.10 2.24 -14.02
CA ALA A 91 8.51 0.93 -13.76
C ALA A 91 9.59 -0.15 -13.81
N MET A 92 9.56 -1.07 -12.86
CA MET A 92 10.36 -2.30 -12.91
C MET A 92 9.48 -3.45 -13.37
N THR A 93 9.98 -4.22 -14.33
CA THR A 93 9.31 -5.41 -14.82
C THR A 93 10.02 -6.64 -14.28
N PHE A 94 9.27 -7.59 -13.74
CA PHE A 94 9.80 -8.89 -13.32
C PHE A 94 9.16 -10.01 -14.14
N GLY A 95 9.84 -11.14 -14.28
CA GLY A 95 9.25 -12.42 -14.59
C GLY A 95 9.15 -13.24 -13.31
N MET A 96 8.00 -13.87 -13.06
CA MET A 96 7.80 -14.82 -11.96
C MET A 96 7.83 -16.24 -12.50
N PHE A 97 8.52 -17.15 -11.81
CA PHE A 97 8.72 -18.53 -12.22
C PHE A 97 8.40 -19.45 -11.05
N GLY A 98 7.57 -20.46 -11.30
CA GLY A 98 7.24 -21.50 -10.32
C GLY A 98 8.36 -22.53 -10.18
N CYS A 99 8.10 -23.58 -9.40
CA CYS A 99 8.98 -24.75 -9.32
C CYS A 99 8.34 -25.95 -10.05
N PRO A 100 9.01 -26.60 -11.03
CA PRO A 100 10.26 -26.21 -11.67
C PRO A 100 10.02 -25.21 -12.83
N ALA A 101 10.65 -24.03 -12.75
CA ALA A 101 10.91 -23.01 -13.77
C ALA A 101 9.83 -22.62 -14.80
N ASP A 102 8.56 -23.00 -14.63
CA ASP A 102 7.50 -22.57 -15.54
C ASP A 102 7.23 -21.06 -15.38
N PRO A 103 7.33 -20.25 -16.45
CA PRO A 103 6.98 -18.84 -16.40
C PRO A 103 5.51 -18.66 -16.00
N LEU A 104 5.29 -17.90 -14.93
CA LEU A 104 3.98 -17.62 -14.36
C LEU A 104 3.43 -16.29 -14.87
N ALA A 105 4.20 -15.19 -14.78
CA ALA A 105 3.71 -13.86 -15.14
C ALA A 105 4.80 -12.81 -15.34
N ILE A 106 4.37 -11.64 -15.84
CA ILE A 106 5.16 -10.42 -15.90
C ILE A 106 4.48 -9.31 -15.08
N PRO A 107 4.86 -9.05 -13.82
CA PRO A 107 4.37 -7.87 -13.10
C PRO A 107 5.26 -6.64 -13.33
N PRO A 108 4.74 -5.56 -13.93
CA PRO A 108 5.24 -4.20 -13.72
C PRO A 108 4.90 -3.68 -12.31
N LEU A 109 5.92 -3.24 -11.59
CA LEU A 109 5.83 -2.54 -10.32
C LEU A 109 6.26 -1.09 -10.53
N GLY A 110 5.39 -0.14 -10.23
CA GLY A 110 5.69 1.29 -10.31
C GLY A 110 5.50 1.97 -8.96
N PRO A 111 6.57 2.44 -8.28
CA PRO A 111 6.43 3.01 -6.95
C PRO A 111 5.78 4.39 -6.94
N TYR A 112 5.92 5.17 -8.01
CA TYR A 112 5.62 6.61 -8.01
C TYR A 112 4.24 6.98 -8.59
N PRO A 113 3.64 8.07 -8.09
CA PRO A 113 2.42 8.63 -8.65
C PRO A 113 2.62 9.09 -10.09
N ARG A 114 1.51 9.09 -10.82
CA ARG A 114 1.43 9.52 -12.22
C ARG A 114 0.46 10.68 -12.33
N ALA A 115 0.73 11.64 -13.22
CA ALA A 115 -0.11 12.83 -13.39
C ALA A 115 -1.60 12.54 -13.68
N ARG A 116 -1.90 11.41 -14.34
CA ARG A 116 -3.27 10.92 -14.60
C ARG A 116 -3.61 9.66 -13.79
N GLY A 117 -2.84 9.34 -12.76
CA GLY A 117 -3.04 8.19 -11.89
C GLY A 117 -4.16 8.43 -10.88
N ARG A 118 -4.87 7.36 -10.50
CA ARG A 118 -5.78 7.40 -9.34
C ARG A 118 -4.94 7.40 -8.05
N GLY A 119 -5.45 8.04 -7.00
CA GLY A 119 -4.88 7.95 -5.65
C GLY A 119 -4.98 6.53 -5.08
N GLY A 120 -4.25 6.27 -3.98
CA GLY A 120 -4.22 4.96 -3.32
C GLY A 120 -3.14 4.02 -3.85
N ALA A 121 -3.22 2.75 -3.48
CA ALA A 121 -2.39 1.69 -4.03
C ALA A 121 -3.30 0.60 -4.59
N ARG A 122 -2.82 -0.13 -5.60
CA ARG A 122 -3.60 -1.22 -6.19
C ARG A 122 -2.74 -2.18 -7.02
N MET A 123 -3.02 -3.46 -6.85
CA MET A 123 -2.69 -4.52 -7.78
C MET A 123 -3.84 -4.75 -8.77
N THR A 124 -3.51 -4.84 -10.06
CA THR A 124 -4.50 -5.04 -11.14
C THR A 124 -4.04 -6.14 -12.08
N PHE A 125 -4.98 -6.85 -12.70
CA PHE A 125 -4.68 -7.94 -13.64
C PHE A 125 -5.24 -7.62 -15.03
N PRO A 126 -4.49 -6.89 -15.89
CA PRO A 126 -4.90 -6.69 -17.27
C PRO A 126 -5.12 -7.98 -18.05
N VAL A 127 -4.39 -9.04 -17.68
CA VAL A 127 -4.54 -10.38 -18.24
C VAL A 127 -4.66 -11.35 -17.05
N HIS A 128 -5.76 -12.07 -16.97
CA HIS A 128 -5.97 -13.09 -15.95
C HIS A 128 -5.40 -14.44 -16.38
N GLN A 129 -5.08 -15.31 -15.42
CA GLN A 129 -4.72 -16.69 -15.73
C GLN A 129 -5.93 -17.45 -16.29
N SER A 130 -5.71 -18.17 -17.37
CA SER A 130 -6.72 -19.06 -17.95
C SER A 130 -6.05 -20.27 -18.61
N PRO A 131 -6.02 -21.43 -17.93
CA PRO A 131 -5.55 -22.68 -18.52
C PRO A 131 -6.33 -23.10 -19.79
N PRO A 132 -7.67 -22.98 -19.84
CA PRO A 132 -8.42 -23.30 -21.08
C PRO A 132 -8.03 -22.45 -22.29
N LEU A 133 -7.51 -21.24 -22.07
CA LEU A 133 -7.04 -20.34 -23.12
C LEU A 133 -5.51 -20.37 -23.29
N CYS A 134 -4.81 -21.26 -22.58
CA CYS A 134 -3.34 -21.28 -22.51
C CYS A 134 -2.73 -19.92 -22.15
N GLN A 135 -3.45 -19.13 -21.35
CA GLN A 135 -3.12 -17.73 -21.06
C GLN A 135 -2.47 -17.60 -19.69
N LYS A 136 -1.28 -17.00 -19.66
CA LYS A 136 -0.55 -16.65 -18.44
C LYS A 136 -0.96 -15.25 -17.95
N PRO A 137 -1.06 -15.03 -16.64
CA PRO A 137 -1.45 -13.74 -16.09
C PRO A 137 -0.41 -12.65 -16.33
N VAL A 138 -0.88 -11.41 -16.41
CA VAL A 138 -0.07 -10.18 -16.34
C VAL A 138 -0.71 -9.32 -15.27
N ALA A 139 0.08 -8.96 -14.27
CA ALA A 139 -0.36 -8.11 -13.17
C ALA A 139 0.33 -6.75 -13.22
N HIS A 140 -0.19 -5.76 -12.52
CA HIS A 140 0.40 -4.43 -12.46
C HIS A 140 0.12 -3.84 -11.10
N ASP A 141 1.20 -3.55 -10.38
CA ASP A 141 1.20 -2.95 -9.07
C ASP A 141 1.50 -1.46 -9.22
N ALA A 142 0.53 -0.64 -8.81
CA ALA A 142 0.62 0.80 -8.82
C ALA A 142 0.60 1.32 -7.39
N LEU A 143 1.74 1.87 -6.96
CA LEU A 143 1.87 2.58 -5.70
C LEU A 143 1.88 4.09 -5.97
N ASN A 144 1.69 4.87 -4.91
CA ASN A 144 1.73 6.33 -4.93
C ASN A 144 2.76 6.86 -3.91
N ILE A 145 3.94 6.23 -3.87
CA ILE A 145 5.06 6.63 -3.03
C ILE A 145 5.59 7.98 -3.53
N TRP A 146 5.85 8.91 -2.61
CA TRP A 146 6.33 10.23 -2.97
C TRP A 146 7.67 10.13 -3.71
N LYS A 147 7.76 10.77 -4.89
CA LYS A 147 8.99 10.80 -5.66
C LYS A 147 9.86 12.00 -5.22
N PRO A 148 11.10 11.78 -4.76
CA PRO A 148 12.00 12.85 -4.40
C PRO A 148 12.47 13.68 -5.59
N ALA A 149 13.04 14.85 -5.28
CA ALA A 149 13.73 15.68 -6.26
C ALA A 149 14.97 14.94 -6.81
N GLU A 150 15.36 15.27 -8.03
CA GLU A 150 16.53 14.66 -8.66
C GLU A 150 17.80 14.86 -7.81
N GLY A 151 18.60 13.81 -7.66
CA GLY A 151 19.81 13.81 -6.81
C GLY A 151 19.57 13.64 -5.31
N THR A 152 18.32 13.61 -4.85
CA THR A 152 18.02 13.31 -3.43
C THR A 152 17.67 11.84 -3.22
N PRO A 153 18.15 11.21 -2.14
CA PRO A 153 17.90 9.79 -1.91
C PRO A 153 16.42 9.55 -1.60
N ASP A 154 15.90 8.44 -2.11
CA ASP A 154 14.52 8.03 -1.88
C ASP A 154 14.42 7.00 -0.76
N PHE A 155 13.43 7.18 0.12
CA PHE A 155 13.19 6.31 1.25
C PHE A 155 11.69 6.06 1.42
N LEU A 156 11.34 4.78 1.54
CA LEU A 156 10.03 4.36 1.96
C LEU A 156 9.80 4.76 3.42
N GLY A 157 8.67 5.41 3.67
CA GLY A 157 8.09 5.43 5.01
C GLY A 157 7.65 4.03 5.43
N ARG A 158 7.32 3.87 6.72
CA ARG A 158 6.78 2.60 7.23
C ARG A 158 5.52 2.18 6.48
N ASN A 159 4.60 3.13 6.29
CA ASN A 159 3.34 2.85 5.60
C ASN A 159 3.58 2.48 4.13
N ASP A 160 4.50 3.16 3.44
CA ASP A 160 4.84 2.84 2.05
C ASP A 160 5.36 1.41 1.89
N GLY A 161 6.21 0.96 2.82
CA GLY A 161 6.67 -0.42 2.87
C GLY A 161 5.51 -1.40 3.10
N THR A 162 4.66 -1.15 4.10
CA THR A 162 3.46 -1.97 4.33
C THR A 162 2.57 -2.05 3.08
N THR A 163 2.29 -0.92 2.44
CA THR A 163 1.49 -0.85 1.21
C THR A 163 2.12 -1.64 0.07
N LEU A 164 3.44 -1.53 -0.14
CA LEU A 164 4.14 -2.34 -1.15
C LEU A 164 3.92 -3.84 -0.94
N PHE A 165 4.10 -4.33 0.28
CA PHE A 165 3.92 -5.75 0.56
C PHE A 165 2.45 -6.18 0.53
N HIS A 166 1.52 -5.29 0.89
CA HIS A 166 0.08 -5.51 0.74
C HIS A 166 -0.28 -5.76 -0.74
N GLU A 167 0.07 -4.84 -1.64
CA GLU A 167 -0.25 -4.98 -3.07
C GLU A 167 0.46 -6.18 -3.69
N PHE A 168 1.71 -6.45 -3.29
CA PHE A 168 2.41 -7.63 -3.72
C PHE A 168 1.73 -8.94 -3.26
N GLY A 169 1.05 -8.93 -2.12
CA GLY A 169 0.26 -10.07 -1.64
C GLY A 169 -0.91 -10.42 -2.57
N HIS A 170 -1.59 -9.44 -3.14
CA HIS A 170 -2.56 -9.69 -4.22
C HIS A 170 -1.90 -10.31 -5.45
N GLY A 171 -0.66 -9.89 -5.77
CA GLY A 171 0.14 -10.50 -6.83
C GLY A 171 0.44 -11.97 -6.57
N LEU A 172 0.92 -12.29 -5.36
CA LEU A 172 1.18 -13.67 -4.92
C LEU A 172 -0.07 -14.53 -4.88
N HIS A 173 -1.25 -13.93 -4.70
CA HIS A 173 -2.51 -14.65 -4.77
C HIS A 173 -2.95 -14.93 -6.21
N GLY A 174 -2.91 -13.92 -7.08
CA GLY A 174 -3.47 -14.01 -8.43
C GLY A 174 -2.55 -14.67 -9.46
N ILE A 175 -1.24 -14.41 -9.41
CA ILE A 175 -0.28 -14.85 -10.42
C ILE A 175 -0.07 -16.37 -10.46
N PRO A 176 0.10 -17.08 -9.33
CA PRO A 176 0.25 -18.54 -9.36
C PRO A 176 -1.10 -19.28 -9.40
N SER A 177 -2.24 -18.58 -9.41
CA SER A 177 -3.56 -19.21 -9.33
C SER A 177 -3.86 -20.10 -10.54
N ASN A 178 -4.22 -21.37 -10.35
CA ASN A 178 -4.49 -22.29 -11.47
C ASN A 178 -5.98 -22.71 -11.57
N PRO A 179 -6.89 -21.80 -11.94
CA PRO A 179 -8.31 -22.10 -11.95
C PRO A 179 -8.71 -22.97 -13.15
N LYS A 180 -9.66 -23.89 -12.94
CA LYS A 180 -10.27 -24.68 -14.01
C LYS A 180 -11.10 -23.84 -14.98
N HIS A 181 -11.69 -22.75 -14.50
CA HIS A 181 -12.60 -21.90 -15.26
C HIS A 181 -12.11 -20.44 -15.28
N SER A 182 -12.08 -19.84 -16.47
CA SER A 182 -11.62 -18.45 -16.67
C SER A 182 -12.48 -17.41 -15.94
N THR A 183 -13.72 -17.75 -15.59
CA THR A 183 -14.64 -16.89 -14.83
C THR A 183 -14.31 -16.82 -13.34
N LEU A 184 -13.42 -17.68 -12.85
CA LEU A 184 -12.97 -17.73 -11.46
C LEU A 184 -11.46 -17.50 -11.38
N PRO A 185 -10.94 -16.35 -11.83
CA PRO A 185 -9.52 -16.04 -11.67
C PRO A 185 -9.18 -16.00 -10.17
N GLY A 186 -7.94 -16.33 -9.80
CA GLY A 186 -7.54 -16.47 -8.39
C GLY A 186 -7.93 -15.30 -7.49
N THR A 187 -7.98 -14.07 -8.02
CA THR A 187 -8.33 -12.85 -7.27
C THR A 187 -9.84 -12.54 -7.18
N ASN A 188 -10.73 -13.48 -7.49
CA ASN A 188 -12.18 -13.30 -7.35
C ASN A 188 -12.80 -14.26 -6.31
N PRO A 189 -12.35 -14.26 -5.05
CA PRO A 189 -13.03 -15.03 -3.98
C PRO A 189 -14.31 -14.32 -3.52
N ALA A 190 -15.02 -14.91 -2.55
CA ALA A 190 -16.14 -14.24 -1.86
C ALA A 190 -15.71 -12.87 -1.35
N ARG A 191 -16.64 -11.89 -1.29
CA ARG A 191 -16.38 -10.44 -1.16
C ARG A 191 -15.47 -10.05 0.04
N ASP A 192 -15.39 -10.89 1.06
CA ASP A 192 -14.65 -10.69 2.32
C ASP A 192 -13.25 -11.32 2.36
N LEU A 193 -12.88 -12.13 1.37
CA LEU A 193 -11.59 -12.82 1.28
C LEU A 193 -10.48 -12.15 0.44
N PRO A 194 -10.71 -11.19 -0.50
CA PRO A 194 -9.64 -10.71 -1.37
C PRO A 194 -8.50 -10.01 -0.63
N GLU A 195 -8.80 -9.44 0.54
CA GLU A 195 -7.85 -8.71 1.38
C GLU A 195 -7.04 -9.62 2.32
N PHE A 196 -7.48 -10.86 2.53
CA PHE A 196 -6.74 -11.76 3.42
C PHE A 196 -5.31 -12.04 2.91
N PRO A 197 -5.10 -12.39 1.62
CA PRO A 197 -3.75 -12.61 1.10
C PRO A 197 -2.85 -11.36 1.16
N SER A 198 -3.39 -10.18 0.87
CA SER A 198 -2.63 -8.92 0.91
C SER A 198 -2.23 -8.55 2.34
N GLN A 199 -3.18 -8.58 3.28
CA GLN A 199 -2.92 -8.29 4.70
C GLN A 199 -1.96 -9.31 5.34
N ASN A 200 -2.11 -10.60 5.01
CA ASN A 200 -1.17 -11.62 5.49
C ASN A 200 0.26 -11.33 4.99
N ASN A 201 0.40 -10.84 3.75
CA ASN A 201 1.70 -10.54 3.17
C ASN A 201 2.39 -9.32 3.79
N GLU A 202 1.65 -8.40 4.41
CA GLU A 202 2.23 -7.27 5.16
C GLU A 202 3.17 -7.74 6.29
N HIS A 203 2.87 -8.90 6.90
CA HIS A 203 3.71 -9.46 7.96
C HIS A 203 5.11 -9.85 7.45
N TRP A 204 5.20 -10.34 6.20
CA TRP A 204 6.49 -10.67 5.58
C TRP A 204 7.35 -9.42 5.39
N GLY A 205 6.76 -8.28 5.03
CA GLY A 205 7.48 -7.02 4.89
C GLY A 205 8.18 -6.53 6.16
N ALA A 206 7.72 -6.98 7.34
CA ALA A 206 8.34 -6.69 8.64
C ALA A 206 9.13 -7.87 9.22
N HIS A 207 9.21 -8.99 8.51
CA HIS A 207 9.91 -10.19 8.96
C HIS A 207 11.43 -9.98 8.91
N ASP A 208 12.16 -10.50 9.90
CA ASP A 208 13.60 -10.22 10.05
C ASP A 208 14.42 -10.72 8.85
N ALA A 209 14.06 -11.87 8.27
CA ALA A 209 14.71 -12.40 7.07
C ALA A 209 14.55 -11.46 5.85
N VAL A 210 13.34 -10.94 5.63
CA VAL A 210 13.04 -10.02 4.52
C VAL A 210 13.72 -8.68 4.73
N LEU A 211 13.63 -8.11 5.94
CA LEU A 211 14.30 -6.86 6.28
C LEU A 211 15.83 -7.00 6.14
N GLY A 212 16.41 -8.14 6.54
CA GLY A 212 17.83 -8.41 6.37
C GLY A 212 18.28 -8.36 4.91
N ASN A 213 17.40 -8.71 3.97
CA ASN A 213 17.71 -8.74 2.54
C ASN A 213 17.54 -7.39 1.84
N CYS A 214 16.61 -6.53 2.30
CA CYS A 214 16.28 -5.28 1.59
C CYS A 214 16.49 -3.99 2.39
N ALA A 215 16.54 -4.05 3.73
CA ALA A 215 16.72 -2.87 4.58
C ALA A 215 18.22 -2.55 4.74
N LEU A 216 18.85 -2.13 3.65
CA LEU A 216 20.28 -1.81 3.57
C LEU A 216 20.50 -0.30 3.47
N ARG A 217 21.45 0.22 4.24
CA ARG A 217 21.80 1.65 4.28
C ARG A 217 22.17 2.13 2.88
N TYR A 218 21.52 3.18 2.40
CA TYR A 218 21.68 3.68 1.03
C TYR A 218 23.15 3.88 0.62
N GLU A 219 23.94 4.53 1.48
CA GLU A 219 25.36 4.86 1.21
C GLU A 219 26.32 3.68 1.35
N LYS A 220 26.18 2.89 2.43
CA LYS A 220 27.21 1.93 2.87
C LYS A 220 26.76 0.47 2.77
N LYS A 221 25.54 0.23 2.33
CA LYS A 221 24.86 -1.07 2.22
C LYS A 221 24.86 -1.93 3.51
N GLY A 222 25.18 -1.36 4.67
CA GLY A 222 25.08 -2.03 5.96
C GLY A 222 23.62 -2.26 6.37
N PRO A 223 23.31 -3.35 7.09
CA PRO A 223 21.94 -3.69 7.46
C PRO A 223 21.32 -2.67 8.43
N ILE A 224 20.00 -2.58 8.42
CA ILE A 224 19.24 -1.76 9.37
C ILE A 224 19.56 -2.18 10.82
N PRO A 225 19.85 -1.22 11.72
CA PRO A 225 20.05 -1.55 13.13
C PRO A 225 18.80 -2.16 13.75
N ARG A 226 18.98 -3.23 14.54
CA ARG A 226 17.88 -4.02 15.11
C ARG A 226 17.05 -3.25 16.13
N ALA A 227 17.69 -2.47 17.01
CA ALA A 227 16.98 -1.76 18.08
C ALA A 227 15.88 -0.78 17.58
N PRO A 228 16.11 0.06 16.55
CA PRO A 228 15.05 0.79 15.88
C PRO A 228 13.89 -0.07 15.36
N VAL A 229 14.19 -1.22 14.75
CA VAL A 229 13.17 -2.14 14.22
C VAL A 229 12.32 -2.72 15.35
N ASP A 230 12.94 -3.21 16.43
CA ASP A 230 12.24 -3.80 17.56
C ASP A 230 11.32 -2.79 18.26
N ARG A 231 11.80 -1.57 18.48
CA ARG A 231 10.98 -0.49 19.06
C ARG A 231 9.79 -0.11 18.16
N THR A 232 9.97 -0.19 16.85
CA THR A 232 8.92 0.07 15.85
C THR A 232 7.82 -0.99 15.90
N LYS A 233 8.23 -2.26 15.99
CA LYS A 233 7.33 -3.42 16.15
C LYS A 233 6.52 -3.27 17.44
N ALA A 234 7.19 -2.98 18.56
CA ALA A 234 6.55 -2.76 19.87
C ALA A 234 5.58 -1.55 19.87
N ALA A 235 5.88 -0.48 19.12
CA ALA A 235 5.01 0.68 19.01
C ALA A 235 3.71 0.42 18.23
N GLY A 236 3.66 -0.64 17.40
CA GLY A 236 2.51 -0.96 16.55
C GLY A 236 1.19 -1.11 17.33
N ALA A 237 1.23 -1.70 18.53
CA ALA A 237 0.04 -1.92 19.36
C ALA A 237 -0.70 -0.62 19.75
N ARG A 238 0.03 0.49 19.94
CA ARG A 238 -0.59 1.80 20.25
C ARG A 238 -1.30 2.40 19.04
N ARG A 239 -0.78 2.17 17.84
CA ARG A 239 -1.31 2.71 16.59
C ARG A 239 -2.53 1.93 16.10
N ALA A 240 -2.57 0.62 16.37
CA ALA A 240 -3.70 -0.25 16.04
C ALA A 240 -5.04 0.31 16.55
N ARG A 241 -5.10 0.88 17.75
CA ARG A 241 -6.34 1.41 18.35
C ARG A 241 -7.02 2.50 17.50
N PHE A 242 -6.23 3.45 17.00
CA PHE A 242 -6.76 4.53 16.16
C PHE A 242 -7.12 4.00 14.78
N HIS A 243 -6.24 3.22 14.17
CA HIS A 243 -6.46 2.61 12.85
C HIS A 243 -7.74 1.77 12.82
N THR A 244 -7.94 0.87 13.79
CA THR A 244 -9.14 0.04 13.89
C THR A 244 -10.41 0.89 14.03
N THR A 245 -10.34 2.01 14.76
CA THR A 245 -11.49 2.91 14.89
C THR A 245 -11.80 3.61 13.56
N GLU A 246 -10.79 4.13 12.85
CA GLU A 246 -10.99 4.77 11.55
C GLU A 246 -11.57 3.79 10.51
N VAL A 247 -11.01 2.57 10.44
CA VAL A 247 -11.50 1.51 9.55
C VAL A 247 -12.93 1.11 9.91
N ALA A 248 -13.23 0.89 11.19
CA ALA A 248 -14.58 0.51 11.62
C ALA A 248 -15.61 1.62 11.32
N ARG A 249 -15.24 2.90 11.47
CA ARG A 249 -16.12 4.02 11.14
C ARG A 249 -16.33 4.17 9.64
N ALA A 250 -15.30 3.96 8.83
CA ALA A 250 -15.44 3.95 7.38
C ALA A 250 -16.33 2.81 6.91
N ALA A 251 -16.15 1.60 7.47
CA ALA A 251 -17.00 0.45 7.18
C ALA A 251 -18.46 0.68 7.60
N GLN A 252 -18.70 1.30 8.76
CA GLN A 252 -20.04 1.69 9.21
C GLN A 252 -20.71 2.74 8.31
N LEU A 253 -19.95 3.60 7.64
CA LEU A 253 -20.47 4.58 6.69
C LEU A 253 -20.84 3.94 5.34
N ASP A 254 -20.15 2.86 4.97
CA ASP A 254 -20.37 2.13 3.71
C ASP A 254 -21.60 1.21 3.75
N LEU A 255 -21.97 0.72 4.95
CA LEU A 255 -23.15 -0.11 5.21
C LEU A 255 -24.46 0.70 5.20
#